data_AF-C3MVL0-F1
#
_entry.id   AF-C3MVL0-F1
#
_cell.length_a   1.000
_cell.length_b   1.000
_cell.length_c   1.000
_cell.angle_alpha   90.00
_cell.angle_beta   90.00
_cell.angle_gamma   90.00
#
_symmetry.space_group_name_H-M   'P 1'
#
loop_
_entity.id
_entity.type
_entity.pdbx_description
1 polymer ?
#
loop_
_entity_poly.entity_id
_entity_poly.type
_entity_poly.pdbx_seq_one_letter_code
_entity_poly.pdbx_strand_id
1 'polypeptide(L)'
;MFNNYNIGYYHNSYVHIDTKQRILGYPIKLNKPLLLIQQRDKQKYVDKLIFKYYSIYNNSSISIDKSIIIKNKNHIKNFTYALDIFLFYAGIASDKGIYFDTEVLTKQRIHKLNSKVRDDNFESWLLKMRDRLKISIKEFTLISEFLKEQNISSKFVNFMISDRKICLARLLNECSSKENLGIKDILNYIDFHRKSIRDILQLLLIFAPKKFRLDAAKRWYETEVSL
;
A
#
# COMPACT_ATOMS: atom_id res chain seq x y z
N MET A 1 27.58 -11.45 8.08
CA MET A 1 26.80 -12.26 7.11
C MET A 1 26.52 -11.52 5.80
N PHE A 2 26.32 -10.19 5.79
CA PHE A 2 25.96 -9.42 4.58
C PHE A 2 27.11 -9.03 3.64
N ASN A 3 28.38 -9.12 4.07
CA ASN A 3 29.51 -8.53 3.33
C ASN A 3 29.75 -9.09 1.91
N ASN A 4 29.17 -10.26 1.58
CA ASN A 4 29.36 -10.89 0.27
C ASN A 4 28.25 -10.56 -0.73
N TYR A 5 27.18 -9.87 -0.32
CA TYR A 5 26.07 -9.54 -1.19
C TYR A 5 25.89 -8.02 -1.27
N ASN A 6 25.88 -7.49 -2.50
CA ASN A 6 25.55 -6.09 -2.76
C ASN A 6 24.04 -5.87 -2.56
N ILE A 7 23.60 -5.71 -1.31
CA ILE A 7 22.18 -5.57 -0.94
C ILE A 7 21.76 -4.10 -0.99
N GLY A 8 20.67 -3.84 -1.70
CA GLY A 8 20.09 -2.50 -1.87
C GLY A 8 18.83 -2.27 -1.04
N TYR A 9 18.10 -3.33 -0.74
CA TYR A 9 16.90 -3.30 0.08
C TYR A 9 16.91 -4.47 1.05
N TYR A 10 16.70 -4.17 2.32
CA TYR A 10 16.58 -5.15 3.39
C TYR A 10 15.24 -4.95 4.08
N HIS A 11 14.56 -6.04 4.42
CA HIS A 11 13.37 -6.00 5.28
C HIS A 11 13.38 -7.15 6.28
N ASN A 12 13.29 -6.86 7.57
CA ASN A 12 13.20 -7.88 8.63
C ASN A 12 11.76 -8.28 8.94
N SER A 13 11.55 -9.47 9.49
CA SER A 13 10.23 -9.85 10.01
C SER A 13 9.84 -8.93 11.17
N TYR A 14 8.53 -8.72 11.37
CA TYR A 14 8.06 -7.84 12.45
C TYR A 14 6.78 -8.34 13.10
N VAL A 15 6.58 -7.89 14.34
CA VAL A 15 5.37 -8.15 15.11
C VAL A 15 4.94 -6.84 15.74
N HIS A 16 3.67 -6.46 15.58
CA HIS A 16 3.13 -5.35 16.36
C HIS A 16 2.76 -5.86 17.75
N ILE A 17 3.17 -5.14 18.78
CA ILE A 17 2.86 -5.47 20.18
C ILE A 17 2.33 -4.23 20.88
N ASP A 18 1.35 -4.39 21.77
CA ASP A 18 0.80 -3.32 22.58
C ASP A 18 1.60 -3.07 23.88
N THR A 19 1.16 -2.09 24.68
CA THR A 19 1.78 -1.75 25.97
C THR A 19 1.71 -2.89 27.01
N LYS A 20 0.84 -3.88 26.80
CA LYS A 20 0.71 -5.10 27.62
C LYS A 20 1.43 -6.30 26.99
N GLN A 21 2.30 -6.06 25.99
CA GLN A 21 3.02 -7.08 25.22
C GLN A 21 2.12 -8.06 24.44
N ARG A 22 0.86 -7.70 24.20
CA ARG A 22 -0.04 -8.52 23.38
C ARG A 22 0.25 -8.26 21.91
N ILE A 23 0.30 -9.32 21.12
CA ILE A 23 0.47 -9.22 19.67
C ILE A 23 -0.79 -8.57 19.07
N LEU A 24 -0.57 -7.50 18.32
CA LEU A 24 -1.59 -6.78 17.57
C LEU A 24 -1.52 -7.16 16.09
N GLY A 25 -2.67 -7.43 15.48
CA GLY A 25 -2.75 -7.74 14.05
C GLY A 25 -1.99 -9.01 13.64
N TYR A 26 -1.57 -9.06 12.38
CA TYR A 26 -0.90 -10.22 11.81
C TYR A 26 0.61 -9.98 11.76
N PRO A 27 1.43 -10.79 12.43
CA PRO A 27 2.88 -10.68 12.33
C PRO A 27 3.34 -10.99 10.90
N ILE A 28 4.20 -10.16 10.32
CA ILE A 28 4.91 -10.52 9.10
C ILE A 28 6.11 -11.34 9.52
N LYS A 29 5.98 -12.67 9.43
CA LYS A 29 7.06 -13.62 9.65
C LYS A 29 7.28 -14.43 8.38
N LEU A 30 8.50 -14.35 7.87
CA LEU A 30 8.97 -15.31 6.88
C LEU A 30 9.34 -16.60 7.59
N ASN A 31 8.99 -17.74 6.98
CA ASN A 31 9.39 -19.04 7.51
C ASN A 31 10.88 -19.33 7.24
N LYS A 32 11.45 -18.69 6.21
CA LYS A 32 12.83 -18.82 5.77
C LYS A 32 13.31 -17.49 5.17
N PRO A 33 14.58 -17.11 5.37
CA PRO A 33 15.11 -15.91 4.76
C PRO A 33 15.07 -16.02 3.23
N LEU A 34 14.92 -14.89 2.56
CA LEU A 34 14.79 -14.84 1.11
C LEU A 34 15.74 -13.78 0.55
N LEU A 35 16.69 -14.22 -0.28
CA LEU A 35 17.60 -13.36 -1.03
C LEU A 35 17.22 -13.36 -2.50
N LEU A 36 16.97 -12.18 -3.07
CA LEU A 36 16.67 -11.98 -4.49
C LEU A 36 17.75 -11.09 -5.10
N ILE A 37 18.53 -11.60 -6.05
CA ILE A 37 19.68 -10.86 -6.62
C ILE A 37 19.32 -10.28 -7.98
N GLN A 38 18.80 -11.11 -8.89
CA GLN A 38 18.54 -10.69 -10.27
C GLN A 38 17.19 -9.98 -10.40
N GLN A 39 17.11 -8.97 -11.27
CA GLN A 39 15.87 -8.21 -11.52
C GLN A 39 14.69 -9.12 -11.91
N ARG A 40 14.94 -10.14 -12.75
CA ARG A 40 13.93 -11.12 -13.16
C ARG A 40 13.35 -11.88 -11.97
N ASP A 41 14.20 -12.30 -11.03
CA ASP A 41 13.76 -12.97 -9.81
C ASP A 41 12.96 -12.00 -8.94
N LYS A 42 13.48 -10.79 -8.73
CA LYS A 42 12.80 -9.75 -7.95
C LYS A 42 11.37 -9.54 -8.47
N GLN A 43 11.19 -9.29 -9.76
CA GLN A 43 9.86 -9.06 -10.33
C GLN A 43 8.92 -10.26 -10.17
N LYS A 44 9.40 -11.49 -10.42
CA LYS A 44 8.60 -12.72 -10.30
C LYS A 44 8.11 -12.96 -8.87
N TYR A 45 8.93 -12.63 -7.87
CA TYR A 45 8.62 -12.91 -6.47
C TYR A 45 7.88 -11.78 -5.77
N VAL A 46 8.07 -10.52 -6.17
CA VAL A 46 7.53 -9.35 -5.48
C VAL A 46 6.01 -9.36 -5.36
N ASP A 47 5.27 -9.50 -6.46
CA ASP A 47 3.80 -9.49 -6.40
C ASP A 47 3.30 -10.63 -5.48
N LYS A 48 3.91 -11.82 -5.58
CA LYS A 48 3.59 -12.96 -4.71
C LYS A 48 3.86 -12.66 -3.23
N LEU A 49 4.96 -11.99 -2.92
CA LEU A 49 5.31 -11.60 -1.56
C LEU A 49 4.37 -10.54 -1.01
N ILE A 50 4.02 -9.52 -1.80
CA ILE A 50 3.06 -8.50 -1.41
C ILE A 50 1.70 -9.12 -1.11
N PHE A 51 1.21 -10.01 -1.98
CA PHE A 51 -0.08 -10.67 -1.78
C PHE A 51 -0.06 -11.64 -0.59
N LYS A 52 1.08 -12.26 -0.28
CA LYS A 52 1.19 -13.23 0.82
C LYS A 52 1.38 -12.58 2.18
N TYR A 53 2.25 -11.58 2.26
CA TYR A 53 2.70 -10.95 3.50
C TYR A 53 2.30 -9.48 3.50
N TYR A 54 1.02 -9.20 3.24
CA TYR A 54 0.42 -7.88 3.17
C TYR A 54 1.20 -6.85 4.02
N SER A 55 1.72 -5.78 3.38
CA SER A 55 2.58 -4.75 4.01
C SER A 55 4.09 -5.05 4.14
N ILE A 56 4.63 -6.02 3.38
CA ILE A 56 6.09 -6.27 3.25
C ILE A 56 6.92 -5.08 2.73
N TYR A 57 6.27 -3.97 2.38
CA TYR A 57 6.87 -2.73 1.92
C TYR A 57 6.92 -1.65 3.01
N ASN A 58 6.42 -1.90 4.23
CA ASN A 58 6.28 -0.89 5.28
C ASN A 58 7.64 -0.48 5.88
N ASN A 59 7.94 0.83 5.93
CA ASN A 59 9.25 1.38 6.34
C ASN A 59 9.68 1.06 7.77
N SER A 60 8.80 0.55 8.62
CA SER A 60 9.10 0.31 10.04
C SER A 60 10.08 -0.85 10.25
N SER A 61 10.46 -1.56 9.20
CA SER A 61 11.37 -2.72 9.23
C SER A 61 12.20 -2.82 7.96
N ILE A 62 12.59 -1.68 7.37
CA ILE A 62 13.39 -1.66 6.14
C ILE A 62 14.69 -0.90 6.32
N SER A 63 15.68 -1.32 5.54
CA SER A 63 16.91 -0.55 5.30
C SER A 63 17.15 -0.47 3.81
N ILE A 64 17.52 0.72 3.32
CA ILE A 64 17.75 0.99 1.90
C ILE A 64 19.12 1.59 1.71
N ASP A 65 19.82 1.10 0.70
CA ASP A 65 21.11 1.61 0.33
C ASP A 65 21.02 3.07 -0.16
N LYS A 66 21.92 3.91 0.37
CA LYS A 66 21.96 5.34 0.09
C LYS A 66 22.05 5.66 -1.41
N SER A 67 22.71 4.83 -2.21
CA SER A 67 22.84 5.05 -3.65
C SER A 67 21.49 4.98 -4.37
N ILE A 68 20.56 4.13 -3.90
CA ILE A 68 19.20 4.04 -4.43
C ILE A 68 18.42 5.31 -4.11
N ILE A 69 18.58 5.85 -2.89
CA ILE A 69 17.93 7.11 -2.48
C ILE A 69 18.46 8.26 -3.33
N ILE A 70 19.78 8.37 -3.49
CA ILE A 70 20.41 9.45 -4.27
C ILE A 70 19.95 9.39 -5.74
N LYS A 71 20.00 8.20 -6.36
CA LYS A 71 19.57 7.99 -7.75
C LYS A 71 18.11 8.43 -7.98
N ASN A 72 17.24 8.24 -6.98
CA ASN A 72 15.81 8.48 -7.08
C ASN A 72 15.34 9.76 -6.38
N LYS A 73 16.25 10.65 -5.94
CA LYS A 73 15.92 11.85 -5.15
C LYS A 73 14.84 12.74 -5.79
N ASN A 74 14.86 12.86 -7.11
CA ASN A 74 13.89 13.67 -7.85
C ASN A 74 12.49 13.07 -7.90
N HIS A 75 12.35 11.74 -7.79
CA HIS A 75 11.05 11.10 -7.64
C HIS A 75 10.58 11.19 -6.19
N ILE A 76 11.46 10.94 -5.22
CA ILE A 76 11.16 10.90 -3.78
C ILE A 76 10.46 12.18 -3.29
N LYS A 77 10.88 13.36 -3.77
CA LYS A 77 10.28 14.65 -3.37
C LYS A 77 8.78 14.79 -3.72
N ASN A 78 8.24 13.92 -4.57
CA ASN A 78 6.85 13.97 -5.01
C ASN A 78 5.92 13.09 -4.16
N PHE A 79 6.44 12.43 -3.12
CA PHE A 79 5.69 11.50 -2.28
C PHE A 79 5.49 12.06 -0.87
N THR A 80 4.25 11.97 -0.40
CA THR A 80 3.82 12.33 0.96
C THR A 80 3.15 11.15 1.68
N TYR A 81 2.66 10.16 0.92
CA TYR A 81 1.91 9.01 1.44
C TYR A 81 2.53 7.67 0.99
N ALA A 82 2.77 7.55 -0.31
CA ALA A 82 3.34 6.49 -1.14
C ALA A 82 4.80 6.07 -0.88
N LEU A 83 5.55 6.80 -0.05
CA LEU A 83 7.01 6.80 -0.11
C LEU A 83 7.62 5.42 0.16
N ASP A 84 7.12 4.71 1.17
CA ASP A 84 7.53 3.35 1.52
C ASP A 84 7.45 2.38 0.33
N ILE A 85 6.33 2.46 -0.38
CA ILE A 85 6.03 1.59 -1.52
C ILE A 85 6.92 1.99 -2.71
N PHE A 86 7.10 3.28 -2.95
CA PHE A 86 8.04 3.76 -3.96
C PHE A 86 9.46 3.26 -3.70
N LEU A 87 9.94 3.39 -2.47
CA LEU A 87 11.28 2.98 -2.05
C LEU A 87 11.50 1.46 -2.18
N PHE A 88 10.48 0.66 -1.88
CA PHE A 88 10.48 -0.77 -2.16
C PHE A 88 10.66 -1.06 -3.65
N TYR A 89 9.89 -0.40 -4.51
CA TYR A 89 10.02 -0.55 -5.96
C TYR A 89 11.33 0.00 -6.53
N ALA A 90 11.91 1.04 -5.93
CA ALA A 90 13.24 1.52 -6.27
C ALA A 90 14.32 0.47 -5.95
N GLY A 91 14.16 -0.28 -4.85
CA GLY A 91 14.98 -1.46 -4.54
C GLY A 91 14.87 -2.57 -5.58
N ILE A 92 13.63 -2.85 -6.02
CA ILE A 92 13.35 -3.85 -7.07
C ILE A 92 14.01 -3.47 -8.39
N ALA A 93 13.91 -2.20 -8.78
CA ALA A 93 14.50 -1.67 -10.01
C ALA A 93 16.02 -1.53 -9.97
N SER A 94 16.65 -1.58 -8.79
CA SER A 94 18.11 -1.50 -8.69
C SER A 94 18.81 -2.74 -9.26
N ASP A 95 20.12 -2.66 -9.46
CA ASP A 95 21.00 -3.80 -9.74
C ASP A 95 21.40 -4.57 -8.46
N LYS A 96 21.05 -4.03 -7.29
CA LYS A 96 21.36 -4.60 -5.98
C LYS A 96 20.34 -5.67 -5.56
N GLY A 97 20.77 -6.53 -4.66
CA GLY A 97 19.94 -7.57 -4.07
C GLY A 97 18.89 -7.05 -3.10
N ILE A 98 17.82 -7.82 -2.93
CA ILE A 98 16.78 -7.64 -1.91
C ILE A 98 16.90 -8.79 -0.93
N TYR A 99 16.96 -8.49 0.36
CA TYR A 99 17.01 -9.50 1.41
C TYR A 99 15.84 -9.35 2.36
N PHE A 100 15.06 -10.42 2.51
CA PHE A 100 14.04 -10.52 3.53
C PHE A 100 14.48 -11.49 4.63
N ASP A 101 14.52 -10.98 5.86
CA ASP A 101 15.00 -11.69 7.03
C ASP A 101 13.84 -12.30 7.85
N THR A 102 14.11 -13.41 8.52
CA THR A 102 13.17 -14.05 9.46
C THR A 102 13.24 -13.45 10.84
N GLU A 103 14.33 -12.74 11.15
CA GLU A 103 14.53 -12.16 12.47
C GLU A 103 13.53 -11.04 12.77
N VAL A 104 12.98 -11.06 13.99
CA VAL A 104 12.11 -10.01 14.50
C VAL A 104 12.98 -8.98 15.22
N LEU A 105 13.36 -7.93 14.51
CA LEU A 105 14.26 -6.88 15.04
C LEU A 105 13.51 -5.65 15.57
N THR A 106 12.18 -5.67 15.57
CA THR A 106 11.35 -4.55 16.01
C THR A 106 11.27 -4.48 17.53
N LYS A 107 11.68 -3.35 18.12
CA LYS A 107 11.32 -2.95 19.49
C LYS A 107 9.87 -2.45 19.52
N GLN A 108 9.25 -2.43 20.71
CA GLN A 108 7.89 -1.90 20.91
C GLN A 108 7.68 -0.58 20.16
N ARG A 109 6.64 -0.51 19.32
CA ARG A 109 6.23 0.74 18.69
C ARG A 109 5.06 1.34 19.46
N ILE A 110 5.38 2.24 20.38
CA ILE A 110 4.37 3.01 21.12
C ILE A 110 4.02 4.24 20.27
N HIS A 111 2.87 4.21 19.61
CA HIS A 111 2.30 5.40 18.99
C HIS A 111 1.56 6.21 20.07
N LYS A 112 2.01 7.46 20.34
CA LYS A 112 1.25 8.39 21.19
C LYS A 112 -0.04 8.88 20.49
N LEU A 113 0.01 8.98 19.16
CA LEU A 113 -1.09 9.36 18.29
C LEU A 113 -1.00 8.52 17.00
N ASN A 114 -2.11 7.94 16.55
CA ASN A 114 -2.20 7.28 15.25
C ASN A 114 -2.33 8.33 14.14
N SER A 115 -1.64 8.16 13.02
CA SER A 115 -1.75 9.01 11.81
C SER A 115 -3.02 8.75 10.98
N LYS A 116 -4.03 8.09 11.57
CA LYS A 116 -5.34 7.88 10.92
C LYS A 116 -6.04 9.23 10.76
N VAL A 117 -6.96 9.34 9.79
CA VAL A 117 -7.92 10.45 9.76
C VAL A 117 -8.84 10.24 10.96
N ARG A 118 -8.43 10.68 12.15
CA ARG A 118 -9.30 10.68 13.31
C ARG A 118 -9.86 12.09 13.41
N ASP A 119 -11.03 12.25 12.84
CA ASP A 119 -11.80 13.48 12.97
C ASP A 119 -13.00 13.23 13.87
N ASP A 120 -13.27 14.22 14.72
CA ASP A 120 -14.33 14.15 15.73
C ASP A 120 -15.73 14.17 15.09
N ASN A 121 -15.84 14.48 13.80
CA ASN A 121 -17.09 14.44 13.06
C ASN A 121 -16.94 13.85 11.64
N PHE A 122 -18.05 13.27 11.17
CA PHE A 122 -18.15 12.56 9.90
C PHE A 122 -17.87 13.44 8.68
N GLU A 123 -18.34 14.69 8.66
CA GLU A 123 -18.17 15.59 7.51
C GLU A 123 -16.70 15.98 7.30
N SER A 124 -15.99 16.29 8.38
CA SER A 124 -14.55 16.55 8.34
C SER A 124 -13.76 15.31 7.87
N TRP A 125 -14.11 14.14 8.41
CA TRP A 125 -13.52 12.87 7.98
C TRP A 125 -13.75 12.61 6.49
N LEU A 126 -14.96 12.85 6.00
CA LEU A 126 -15.34 12.61 4.60
C LEU A 126 -14.52 13.48 3.63
N LEU A 127 -14.30 14.75 3.96
CA LEU A 127 -13.45 15.65 3.17
C LEU A 127 -12.00 15.18 3.15
N LYS A 128 -11.41 14.91 4.33
CA LYS A 128 -10.02 14.44 4.42
C LYS A 128 -9.80 13.08 3.77
N MET A 129 -10.78 12.19 3.85
CA MET A 129 -10.72 10.88 3.19
C MET A 129 -10.69 11.03 1.66
N ARG A 130 -11.52 11.92 1.10
CA ARG A 130 -11.51 12.22 -0.34
C ARG A 130 -10.15 12.75 -0.78
N ASP A 131 -9.58 13.70 -0.04
CA ASP A 131 -8.26 14.27 -0.38
C ASP A 131 -7.14 13.24 -0.28
N ARG A 132 -7.16 12.41 0.78
CA ARG A 132 -6.24 11.28 0.93
C ARG A 132 -6.31 10.31 -0.25
N LEU A 133 -7.52 9.96 -0.70
CA LEU A 133 -7.68 9.08 -1.85
C LEU A 133 -7.14 9.71 -3.14
N LYS A 134 -7.38 11.01 -3.37
CA LYS A 134 -6.80 11.73 -4.52
C LYS A 134 -5.27 11.74 -4.49
N ILE A 135 -4.67 12.04 -3.35
CA ILE A 135 -3.20 11.98 -3.15
C ILE A 135 -2.70 10.56 -3.43
N SER A 136 -3.37 9.55 -2.88
CA SER A 136 -2.99 8.15 -3.08
C SER A 136 -3.05 7.74 -4.56
N ILE A 137 -4.10 8.11 -5.30
CA ILE A 137 -4.22 7.82 -6.74
C ILE A 137 -3.06 8.46 -7.50
N LYS A 138 -2.75 9.74 -7.23
CA LYS A 138 -1.65 10.46 -7.86
C LYS A 138 -0.32 9.75 -7.60
N GLU A 139 -0.01 9.44 -6.35
CA GLU A 139 1.28 8.87 -5.98
C GLU A 139 1.45 7.43 -6.48
N PHE A 140 0.40 6.59 -6.47
CA PHE A 140 0.49 5.28 -7.12
C PHE A 140 0.63 5.37 -8.64
N THR A 141 0.04 6.39 -9.27
CA THR A 141 0.28 6.65 -10.70
C THR A 141 1.74 7.01 -10.97
N LEU A 142 2.37 7.84 -10.13
CA LEU A 142 3.81 8.13 -10.23
C LEU A 142 4.67 6.87 -10.07
N ILE A 143 4.29 5.96 -9.15
CA ILE A 143 4.97 4.66 -9.01
C ILE A 143 4.79 3.84 -10.29
N SER A 144 3.59 3.81 -10.86
CA SER A 144 3.33 3.08 -12.12
C SER A 144 4.15 3.61 -13.29
N GLU A 145 4.31 4.93 -13.40
CA GLU A 145 5.15 5.57 -14.42
C GLU A 145 6.62 5.21 -14.25
N PHE A 146 7.14 5.34 -13.02
CA PHE A 146 8.49 4.91 -12.67
C PHE A 146 8.72 3.44 -13.04
N LEU A 147 7.81 2.54 -12.67
CA LEU A 147 7.94 1.12 -12.99
C LEU A 147 7.97 0.85 -14.49
N LYS A 148 7.17 1.59 -15.27
CA LYS A 148 7.16 1.49 -16.73
C LYS A 148 8.51 1.88 -17.34
N GLU A 149 9.14 2.95 -16.85
CA GLU A 149 10.49 3.37 -17.27
C GLU A 149 11.55 2.29 -16.97
N GLN A 150 11.35 1.52 -15.90
CA GLN A 150 12.23 0.43 -15.50
C GLN A 150 11.87 -0.94 -16.14
N ASN A 151 10.90 -0.98 -17.06
CA ASN A 151 10.34 -2.20 -17.66
C ASN A 151 9.81 -3.22 -16.63
N ILE A 152 9.28 -2.74 -15.51
CA ILE A 152 8.68 -3.55 -14.45
C ILE A 152 7.16 -3.41 -14.51
N SER A 153 6.47 -4.55 -14.42
CA SER A 153 5.03 -4.62 -14.23
C SER A 153 4.71 -5.05 -12.80
N SER A 154 3.73 -4.40 -12.17
CA SER A 154 3.18 -4.80 -10.89
C SER A 154 1.65 -4.83 -10.93
N LYS A 155 1.07 -5.99 -10.61
CA LYS A 155 -0.38 -6.11 -10.43
C LYS A 155 -0.85 -5.37 -9.19
N PHE A 156 -0.03 -5.36 -8.13
CA PHE A 156 -0.36 -4.66 -6.89
C PHE A 156 -0.52 -3.15 -7.11
N VAL A 157 0.41 -2.48 -7.79
CA VAL A 157 0.31 -1.03 -8.05
C VAL A 157 -0.94 -0.72 -8.88
N ASN A 158 -1.20 -1.49 -9.93
CA ASN A 158 -2.40 -1.34 -10.74
C ASN A 158 -3.69 -1.50 -9.92
N PHE A 159 -3.74 -2.53 -9.07
CA PHE A 159 -4.86 -2.73 -8.15
C PHE A 159 -5.04 -1.55 -7.19
N MET A 160 -3.96 -1.06 -6.56
CA MET A 160 -4.04 0.05 -5.60
C MET A 160 -4.61 1.34 -6.23
N ILE A 161 -4.23 1.65 -7.47
CA ILE A 161 -4.82 2.77 -8.23
C ILE A 161 -6.33 2.56 -8.39
N SER A 162 -6.71 1.38 -8.90
CA SER A 162 -8.11 1.06 -9.20
C SER A 162 -8.99 1.02 -7.96
N ASP A 163 -8.51 0.41 -6.88
CA ASP A 163 -9.21 0.36 -5.59
C ASP A 163 -9.43 1.77 -5.03
N ARG A 164 -8.43 2.66 -5.06
CA ARG A 164 -8.60 4.03 -4.55
C ARG A 164 -9.57 4.86 -5.39
N LYS A 165 -9.57 4.68 -6.72
CA LYS A 165 -10.58 5.30 -7.59
C LYS A 165 -11.99 4.81 -7.26
N ILE A 166 -12.16 3.51 -7.01
CA ILE A 166 -13.45 2.92 -6.63
C ILE A 166 -13.91 3.48 -5.27
N CYS A 167 -13.03 3.50 -4.26
CA CYS A 167 -13.32 4.11 -2.96
C CYS A 167 -13.73 5.59 -3.10
N LEU A 168 -13.02 6.36 -3.93
CA LEU A 168 -13.34 7.77 -4.17
C LEU A 168 -14.71 7.93 -4.83
N ALA A 169 -15.03 7.11 -5.84
CA ALA A 169 -16.32 7.10 -6.51
C ALA A 169 -17.49 6.78 -5.54
N ARG A 170 -17.27 5.91 -4.56
CA ARG A 170 -18.27 5.63 -3.50
C ARG A 170 -18.55 6.87 -2.64
N LEU A 171 -17.55 7.73 -2.40
CA LEU A 171 -17.64 8.86 -1.47
C LEU A 171 -18.12 10.18 -2.08
N LEU A 172 -18.09 10.38 -3.40
CA LEU A 172 -18.43 11.68 -4.03
C LEU A 172 -19.95 11.94 -4.06
N ASN A 173 -20.39 13.09 -3.54
CA ASN A 173 -21.80 13.45 -3.37
C ASN A 173 -22.52 13.89 -4.64
N GLU A 174 -21.78 14.24 -5.67
CA GLU A 174 -22.30 14.64 -6.97
C GLU A 174 -21.84 13.60 -8.00
N CYS A 175 -22.67 13.33 -8.99
CA CYS A 175 -22.22 12.77 -10.26
C CYS A 175 -21.34 13.80 -10.99
N SER A 176 -20.38 14.41 -10.30
CA SER A 176 -19.33 15.24 -10.89
C SER A 176 -18.46 14.27 -11.67
N SER A 177 -18.74 14.19 -12.97
CA SER A 177 -17.94 13.60 -14.05
C SER A 177 -16.77 12.74 -13.57
N LYS A 178 -16.93 11.42 -13.62
CA LYS A 178 -15.96 10.44 -14.16
C LYS A 178 -14.50 10.92 -14.32
N GLU A 179 -13.82 11.39 -13.28
CA GLU A 179 -12.41 11.79 -13.40
C GLU A 179 -11.50 10.56 -13.24
N ASN A 180 -11.68 9.61 -14.17
CA ASN A 180 -10.82 8.48 -14.50
C ASN A 180 -11.16 7.10 -13.90
N LEU A 181 -12.40 6.81 -13.48
CA LEU A 181 -12.81 5.41 -13.25
C LEU A 181 -13.16 4.76 -14.60
N GLY A 182 -12.29 3.89 -15.11
CA GLY A 182 -12.49 3.16 -16.36
C GLY A 182 -12.89 1.70 -16.14
N ILE A 183 -13.30 1.03 -17.23
CA ILE A 183 -13.57 -0.42 -17.22
C ILE A 183 -12.35 -1.21 -16.71
N LYS A 184 -11.13 -0.78 -17.07
CA LYS A 184 -9.90 -1.40 -16.57
C LYS A 184 -9.79 -1.37 -15.04
N ASP A 185 -10.27 -0.31 -14.40
CA ASP A 185 -10.24 -0.21 -12.94
C ASP A 185 -11.19 -1.22 -12.29
N ILE A 186 -12.38 -1.40 -12.88
CA ILE A 186 -13.34 -2.43 -12.46
C ILE A 186 -12.75 -3.84 -12.64
N LEU A 187 -12.12 -4.11 -13.79
CA LEU A 187 -11.51 -5.42 -14.06
C LEU A 187 -10.35 -5.73 -13.11
N ASN A 188 -9.48 -4.76 -12.84
CA ASN A 188 -8.38 -4.93 -11.88
C ASN A 188 -8.91 -5.23 -10.46
N TYR A 189 -9.98 -4.55 -10.04
CA TYR A 189 -10.60 -4.77 -8.74
C TYR A 189 -11.23 -6.16 -8.65
N ILE A 190 -11.98 -6.58 -9.67
CA ILE A 190 -12.60 -7.90 -9.71
C ILE A 190 -11.54 -9.02 -9.75
N ASP A 191 -10.48 -8.89 -10.56
CA ASP A 191 -9.41 -9.90 -10.62
C ASP A 191 -8.74 -10.09 -9.26
N PHE A 192 -8.48 -8.98 -8.54
CA PHE A 192 -7.91 -9.03 -7.20
C PHE A 192 -8.88 -9.65 -6.18
N HIS A 193 -10.14 -9.24 -6.19
CA HIS A 193 -11.16 -9.70 -5.24
C HIS A 193 -11.93 -10.95 -5.68
N ARG A 194 -11.49 -11.67 -6.71
CA ARG A 194 -12.24 -12.79 -7.32
C ARG A 194 -12.69 -13.89 -6.37
N LYS A 195 -12.06 -14.02 -5.20
CA LYS A 195 -12.40 -15.00 -4.14
C LYS A 195 -13.33 -14.45 -3.06
N SER A 196 -13.69 -13.17 -3.12
CA SER A 196 -14.49 -12.47 -2.12
C SER A 196 -15.71 -11.84 -2.78
N ILE A 197 -16.81 -12.60 -2.82
CA ILE A 197 -18.08 -12.10 -3.37
C ILE A 197 -18.55 -10.84 -2.62
N ARG A 198 -18.27 -10.75 -1.31
CA ARG A 198 -18.56 -9.57 -0.50
C ARG A 198 -17.86 -8.33 -1.05
N ASP A 199 -16.57 -8.42 -1.38
CA ASP A 199 -15.82 -7.26 -1.89
C ASP A 199 -16.28 -6.89 -3.30
N ILE A 200 -16.58 -7.89 -4.15
CA ILE A 200 -17.16 -7.66 -5.47
C ILE A 200 -18.52 -6.94 -5.34
N LEU A 201 -19.37 -7.35 -4.40
CA LEU A 201 -20.66 -6.69 -4.15
C LEU A 201 -20.49 -5.26 -3.66
N GLN A 202 -19.43 -4.95 -2.91
CA GLN A 202 -19.14 -3.56 -2.52
C GLN A 202 -18.87 -2.65 -3.73
N LEU A 203 -18.42 -3.19 -4.87
CA LEU A 203 -18.29 -2.41 -6.11
C LEU A 203 -19.63 -1.77 -6.50
N LEU A 204 -20.75 -2.48 -6.32
CA LEU A 204 -22.08 -1.99 -6.70
C LEU A 204 -22.49 -0.72 -5.96
N LEU A 205 -21.86 -0.42 -4.81
CA LEU A 205 -22.10 0.82 -4.09
C LEU A 205 -21.81 2.06 -4.93
N ILE A 206 -20.95 1.99 -5.96
CA ILE A 206 -20.73 3.14 -6.86
C ILE A 206 -21.99 3.55 -7.63
N PHE A 207 -22.90 2.61 -7.86
CA PHE A 207 -24.16 2.83 -8.58
C PHE A 207 -25.36 3.03 -7.64
N ALA A 208 -25.14 2.93 -6.33
CA ALA A 208 -26.21 3.05 -5.35
C ALA A 208 -26.68 4.52 -5.18
N PRO A 209 -27.96 4.73 -4.82
CA PRO A 209 -28.46 6.06 -4.49
C PRO A 209 -27.63 6.74 -3.39
N LYS A 210 -27.55 8.08 -3.43
CA LYS A 210 -26.73 8.90 -2.52
C LYS A 210 -26.88 8.51 -1.04
N LYS A 211 -28.12 8.28 -0.58
CA LYS A 211 -28.42 7.88 0.80
C LYS A 211 -27.65 6.61 1.21
N PHE A 212 -27.72 5.56 0.40
CA PHE A 212 -27.02 4.29 0.69
C PHE A 212 -25.50 4.45 0.68
N ARG A 213 -24.96 5.28 -0.22
CA ARG A 213 -23.52 5.58 -0.27
C ARG A 213 -23.05 6.32 0.99
N LEU A 214 -23.84 7.28 1.46
CA LEU A 214 -23.57 8.00 2.71
C LEU A 214 -23.68 7.08 3.93
N ASP A 215 -24.69 6.21 3.99
CA ASP A 215 -24.84 5.24 5.08
C ASP A 215 -23.64 4.27 5.13
N ALA A 216 -23.16 3.80 3.97
CA ALA A 216 -21.96 2.98 3.88
C ALA A 216 -20.70 3.74 4.32
N ALA A 217 -20.54 4.99 3.89
CA ALA A 217 -19.44 5.86 4.30
C ALA A 217 -19.46 6.11 5.82
N LYS A 218 -20.64 6.30 6.41
CA LYS A 218 -20.79 6.51 7.86
C LYS A 218 -20.40 5.26 8.65
N ARG A 219 -20.78 4.06 8.20
CA ARG A 219 -20.32 2.79 8.80
C ARG A 219 -18.80 2.63 8.72
N TRP A 220 -18.19 3.06 7.61
CA TRP A 220 -16.73 3.07 7.48
C TRP A 220 -16.11 4.02 8.51
N TYR A 221 -16.60 5.25 8.62
CA TYR A 221 -16.17 6.21 9.64
C TYR A 221 -16.27 5.64 11.06
N GLU A 222 -17.41 5.04 11.43
CA GLU A 222 -17.62 4.43 12.75
C GLU A 222 -16.60 3.31 13.04
N THR A 223 -16.27 2.52 12.02
CA THR A 223 -15.23 1.47 12.14
C THR A 223 -13.85 2.08 12.40
N GLU A 224 -13.50 3.18 11.72
CA GLU A 224 -12.19 3.83 11.91
C GLU A 224 -12.06 4.53 13.28
N VAL A 225 -13.15 5.11 13.80
CA VAL A 225 -13.17 5.76 15.12
C VAL A 225 -13.06 4.75 16.27
N SER A 226 -13.65 3.56 16.09
CA SER A 226 -13.65 2.46 17.06
C SER A 226 -12.31 1.73 17.23
N LEU A 227 -11.32 2.01 16.36
CA LEU A 227 -9.99 1.35 16.28
C LEU A 227 -8.82 2.26 16.70
#